data_AF-A0A962BH87-F1
#
_entry.id   AF-A0A962BH87-F1
#
_cell.length_a   1.000
_cell.length_b   1.000
_cell.length_c   1.000
_cell.angle_alpha   90.00
_cell.angle_beta   90.00
_cell.angle_gamma   90.00
#
_symmetry.space_group_name_H-M   'P 1'
#
loop_
_entity.id
_entity.type
_entity.pdbx_description
1 polymer ?
#
loop_
_entity_poly.entity_id
_entity_poly.type
_entity_poly.pdbx_seq_one_letter_code
_entity_poly.pdbx_strand_id
1 'polypeptide(L)'
;MPKNSDGLSRDTASGAILSVSYEGPLPPAVEMEKYNRILPGAAERVFAMAEKDGDHRRSIEKDLVSKRFRADILGMCFAFSLAFICIIAAMYFFYVGNITAGFALLGFPVLSLIGKFLHKAQ
;
A
#
# COMPACT_ATOMS: atom_id res chain seq x y z
N MET A 1 35.74 -9.88 -61.21
CA MET A 1 35.08 -10.90 -60.37
C MET A 1 36.11 -11.95 -60.01
N PRO A 2 36.17 -12.49 -58.77
CA PRO A 2 35.36 -12.16 -57.56
C PRO A 2 35.74 -10.76 -57.00
N LYS A 3 35.39 -10.24 -55.81
CA LYS A 3 34.69 -10.67 -54.56
C LYS A 3 35.49 -11.42 -53.45
N ASN A 4 34.96 -11.29 -52.22
CA ASN A 4 35.33 -11.86 -50.91
C ASN A 4 36.71 -11.50 -50.34
N SER A 5 36.91 -11.23 -49.06
CA SER A 5 36.22 -10.56 -47.92
C SER A 5 37.16 -10.82 -46.72
N ASP A 6 36.83 -10.29 -45.53
CA ASP A 6 37.47 -10.64 -44.25
C ASP A 6 38.92 -10.11 -44.09
N GLY A 7 39.33 -9.51 -42.98
CA GLY A 7 38.57 -9.15 -41.79
C GLY A 7 39.47 -8.36 -40.84
N LEU A 8 39.47 -7.02 -40.97
CA LEU A 8 40.08 -6.10 -40.02
C LEU A 8 39.00 -5.21 -39.38
N SER A 9 37.90 -5.87 -38.99
CA SER A 9 37.03 -5.34 -37.96
C SER A 9 37.86 -5.16 -36.70
N ARG A 10 38.03 -3.91 -36.30
CA ARG A 10 38.71 -3.53 -35.06
C ARG A 10 38.08 -4.30 -33.90
N ASP A 11 38.89 -5.09 -33.19
CA ASP A 11 38.52 -5.64 -31.89
C ASP A 11 38.29 -4.47 -30.92
N THR A 12 37.05 -3.99 -30.95
CA THR A 12 36.49 -3.11 -29.95
C THR A 12 36.28 -4.00 -28.74
N ALA A 13 37.36 -4.19 -27.97
CA ALA A 13 37.36 -4.97 -26.75
C ALA A 13 36.26 -4.40 -25.85
N SER A 14 35.13 -5.10 -25.82
CA SER A 14 33.96 -4.72 -25.05
C SER A 14 34.32 -4.89 -23.59
N GLY A 15 34.80 -3.80 -22.99
CA GLY A 15 34.98 -3.68 -21.55
C GLY A 15 33.60 -3.73 -20.92
N ALA A 16 33.08 -4.94 -20.72
CA ALA A 16 31.80 -5.19 -20.10
C ALA A 16 31.84 -4.63 -18.67
N ILE A 17 31.27 -3.45 -18.49
CA ILE A 17 31.09 -2.84 -17.18
C ILE A 17 30.07 -3.71 -16.45
N LEU A 18 30.56 -4.59 -15.58
CA LEU A 18 29.74 -5.40 -14.68
C LEU A 18 29.09 -4.48 -13.65
N SER A 19 27.96 -3.86 -14.02
CA SER A 19 27.11 -3.11 -13.12
C SER A 19 26.37 -4.08 -12.20
N VAL A 20 27.00 -4.41 -11.07
CA VAL A 20 26.39 -5.25 -10.04
C VAL A 20 25.38 -4.42 -9.25
N SER A 21 24.14 -4.42 -9.72
CA SER A 21 23.01 -3.81 -9.02
C SER A 21 22.49 -4.77 -7.96
N TYR A 22 22.73 -4.46 -6.68
CA TYR A 22 22.16 -5.21 -5.56
C TYR A 22 20.85 -4.58 -5.10
N GLU A 23 19.75 -5.33 -5.20
CA GLU A 23 18.48 -4.95 -4.59
C GLU A 23 18.38 -5.49 -3.16
N GLY A 24 18.61 -4.61 -2.19
CA GLY A 24 18.46 -4.91 -0.77
C GLY A 24 19.06 -3.81 0.11
N PRO A 25 18.62 -3.67 1.37
CA PRO A 25 19.16 -2.66 2.29
C PRO A 25 20.57 -3.00 2.82
N LEU A 26 21.11 -4.17 2.47
CA LEU A 26 22.36 -4.72 3.00
C LEU A 26 23.26 -5.19 1.85
N PRO A 27 24.51 -4.68 1.72
CA PRO A 27 25.47 -5.19 0.75
C PRO A 27 25.89 -6.64 1.07
N PRO A 28 26.39 -7.41 0.09
CA PRO A 28 26.82 -8.79 0.31
C PRO A 28 27.93 -8.90 1.35
N ALA A 29 27.98 -10.04 2.06
CA ALA A 29 28.97 -10.29 3.10
C ALA A 29 30.44 -10.11 2.64
N VAL A 30 30.75 -10.50 1.40
CA VAL A 30 32.09 -10.35 0.77
C VAL A 30 32.46 -8.87 0.56
N GLU A 31 31.47 -7.98 0.44
CA GLU A 31 31.66 -6.55 0.29
C GLU A 31 31.71 -5.86 1.66
N MET A 32 30.89 -6.31 2.61
CA MET A 32 30.99 -5.89 4.02
C MET A 32 32.36 -6.15 4.64
N GLU A 33 33.02 -7.28 4.32
CA GLU A 33 34.37 -7.54 4.80
C GLU A 33 35.37 -6.48 4.29
N LYS A 34 35.24 -6.05 3.03
CA LYS A 34 36.07 -4.97 2.45
C LYS A 34 35.81 -3.65 3.15
N TYR A 35 34.54 -3.29 3.38
CA TYR A 35 34.19 -2.08 4.14
C TYR A 35 34.77 -2.11 5.57
N ASN A 36 34.70 -3.27 6.24
CA ASN A 36 35.23 -3.41 7.59
C ASN A 36 36.77 -3.40 7.65
N ARG A 37 37.46 -3.82 6.58
CA ARG A 37 38.92 -3.68 6.43
C ARG A 37 39.35 -2.22 6.17
N ILE A 38 38.50 -1.41 5.52
CA ILE A 38 38.77 0.02 5.26
C ILE A 38 38.47 0.85 6.52
N LEU A 39 37.36 0.57 7.20
CA LEU A 39 36.96 1.21 8.44
C LEU A 39 36.46 0.14 9.43
N PRO A 40 37.22 -0.18 10.50
CA PRO A 40 36.78 -1.17 11.48
C PRO A 40 35.48 -0.73 12.17
N GLY A 41 34.52 -1.66 12.23
CA GLY A 41 33.16 -1.40 12.70
C GLY A 41 32.22 -0.80 11.65
N ALA A 42 32.60 -0.74 10.37
CA ALA A 42 31.70 -0.26 9.30
C ALA A 42 30.49 -1.18 9.11
N ALA A 43 30.71 -2.50 9.09
CA ALA A 43 29.63 -3.48 8.89
C ALA A 43 28.56 -3.37 9.98
N GLU A 44 28.97 -3.22 11.25
CA GLU A 44 28.06 -3.08 12.39
C GLU A 44 27.23 -1.78 12.34
N ARG A 45 27.81 -0.66 11.87
CA ARG A 45 27.05 0.58 11.62
C ARG A 45 26.02 0.42 10.50
N VAL A 46 26.34 -0.34 9.46
CA VAL A 46 25.41 -0.63 8.35
C VAL A 46 24.27 -1.54 8.83
N PHE A 47 24.56 -2.57 9.62
CA PHE A 47 23.52 -3.39 10.25
C PHE A 47 22.61 -2.58 11.19
N ALA A 48 23.19 -1.75 12.08
CA ALA A 48 22.42 -0.89 12.98
C ALA A 48 21.56 0.14 12.24
N MET A 49 22.03 0.63 11.08
CA MET A 49 21.24 1.52 10.22
C MET A 49 20.08 0.78 9.55
N ALA A 50 20.33 -0.40 8.97
CA ALA A 50 19.29 -1.23 8.35
C ALA A 50 18.23 -1.71 9.36
N GLU A 51 18.63 -2.05 10.58
CA GLU A 51 17.72 -2.41 11.67
C GLU A 51 16.86 -1.21 12.09
N LYS A 52 17.47 -0.03 12.26
CA LYS A 52 16.77 1.22 12.59
C LYS A 52 15.75 1.61 11.52
N ASP A 53 16.07 1.44 10.23
CA ASP A 53 15.14 1.69 9.13
C ASP A 53 13.98 0.67 9.12
N GLY A 54 14.27 -0.60 9.42
CA GLY A 54 13.26 -1.64 9.62
C GLY A 54 12.30 -1.32 10.78
N ASP A 55 12.84 -0.86 11.91
CA ASP A 55 12.05 -0.45 13.07
C ASP A 55 11.27 0.85 12.83
N HIS A 56 11.83 1.81 12.11
CA HIS A 56 11.11 3.01 11.71
C HIS A 56 9.89 2.67 10.85
N ARG A 57 10.06 1.80 9.84
CA ARG A 57 8.93 1.28 9.03
C ARG A 57 7.90 0.54 9.88
N ARG A 58 8.33 -0.38 10.75
CA ARG A 58 7.44 -1.10 11.69
C ARG A 58 6.69 -0.13 12.63
N SER A 59 7.31 0.96 13.05
CA SER A 59 6.67 1.97 13.91
C SER A 59 5.58 2.75 13.18
N ILE A 60 5.81 3.12 11.91
CA ILE A 60 4.83 3.78 11.04
C ILE A 60 3.66 2.84 10.75
N GLU A 61 3.92 1.57 10.41
CA GLU A 61 2.87 0.58 10.14
C GLU A 61 1.96 0.37 11.37
N LYS A 62 2.55 0.26 12.57
CA LYS A 62 1.80 0.16 13.85
C LYS A 62 0.94 1.40 14.11
N ASP A 63 1.50 2.60 13.92
CA ASP A 63 0.77 3.86 14.09
C ASP A 63 -0.39 4.00 13.09
N LEU A 64 -0.15 3.69 11.80
CA LEU A 64 -1.18 3.70 10.74
C LEU A 64 -2.33 2.72 11.04
N VAL A 65 -2.03 1.49 11.50
CA VAL A 65 -3.05 0.52 11.91
C VAL A 65 -3.87 1.05 13.09
N SER A 66 -3.21 1.63 14.10
CA SER A 66 -3.89 2.18 15.27
C SER A 66 -4.79 3.39 14.94
N LYS A 67 -4.34 4.25 14.01
CA LYS A 67 -5.08 5.43 13.54
C LYS A 67 -6.27 5.03 12.67
N ARG A 68 -6.12 4.04 11.78
CA ARG A 68 -7.25 3.47 11.02
C ARG A 68 -8.31 2.91 11.95
N PHE A 69 -7.94 2.08 12.92
CA PHE A 69 -8.90 1.48 13.85
C PHE A 69 -9.72 2.53 14.62
N ARG A 70 -9.09 3.63 15.04
CA ARG A 70 -9.80 4.76 15.69
C ARG A 70 -10.75 5.48 14.74
N ALA A 71 -10.32 5.76 13.51
CA ALA A 71 -11.16 6.39 12.49
C ALA A 71 -12.37 5.50 12.11
N ASP A 72 -12.15 4.20 11.95
CA ASP A 72 -13.18 3.21 11.61
C ASP A 72 -14.22 3.09 12.74
N ILE A 73 -13.80 3.06 14.02
CA ILE A 73 -14.71 3.06 15.17
C ILE A 73 -15.54 4.34 15.21
N LEU A 74 -14.93 5.52 15.05
CA LEU A 74 -15.68 6.78 15.03
C LEU A 74 -16.70 6.80 13.88
N GLY A 75 -16.28 6.39 12.68
CA GLY A 75 -17.16 6.26 11.51
C GLY A 75 -18.33 5.30 11.76
N MET A 76 -18.08 4.16 12.40
CA MET A 76 -19.11 3.18 12.75
C MET A 76 -20.09 3.72 13.80
N CYS A 77 -19.62 4.46 14.82
CA CYS A 77 -20.47 5.11 15.81
C CYS A 77 -21.38 6.19 15.18
N PHE A 78 -20.85 7.02 14.28
CA PHE A 78 -21.66 8.01 13.55
C PHE A 78 -22.68 7.34 12.61
N ALA A 79 -22.27 6.30 11.87
CA ALA A 79 -23.16 5.53 11.00
C ALA A 79 -24.29 4.85 11.78
N PHE A 80 -23.98 4.23 12.93
CA PHE A 80 -24.97 3.63 13.82
C PHE A 80 -25.95 4.67 14.36
N SER A 81 -25.45 5.83 14.81
CA SER A 81 -26.29 6.92 15.32
C SER A 81 -27.25 7.46 14.25
N LEU A 82 -26.76 7.67 13.02
CA LEU A 82 -27.60 8.09 11.89
C LEU A 82 -28.64 7.02 11.53
N ALA A 83 -28.26 5.74 11.47
CA ALA A 83 -29.19 4.64 11.21
C ALA A 83 -30.29 4.56 12.28
N PHE A 84 -29.95 4.73 13.55
CA PHE A 84 -30.90 4.74 14.66
C PHE A 84 -31.89 5.92 14.58
N ILE A 85 -31.40 7.13 14.26
CA ILE A 85 -32.24 8.30 14.02
C ILE A 85 -33.17 8.06 12.82
N CYS A 86 -32.68 7.48 11.72
CA CYS A 86 -33.50 7.13 10.56
C CYS A 86 -34.60 6.12 10.89
N ILE A 87 -34.33 5.12 11.75
CA ILE A 87 -35.34 4.14 12.20
C ILE A 87 -36.44 4.84 13.02
N ILE A 88 -36.07 5.72 13.96
CA ILE A 88 -37.03 6.49 14.76
C ILE A 88 -37.87 7.42 13.86
N ALA A 89 -37.23 8.11 12.91
CA ALA A 89 -37.92 8.97 11.96
C ALA A 89 -38.89 8.17 11.07
N ALA A 90 -38.48 7.01 10.55
CA ALA A 90 -39.34 6.14 9.75
C ALA A 90 -40.56 5.64 10.56
N MET A 91 -40.36 5.26 11.82
CA MET A 91 -41.45 4.89 12.73
C MET A 91 -42.42 6.06 12.94
N TYR A 92 -41.91 7.28 13.16
CA TYR A 92 -42.74 8.47 13.31
C TYR A 92 -43.55 8.79 12.03
N PHE A 93 -42.93 8.71 10.85
CA PHE A 93 -43.62 8.87 9.57
C PHE A 93 -44.72 7.83 9.34
N PHE A 94 -44.54 6.60 9.82
CA PHE A 94 -45.56 5.55 9.78
C PHE A 94 -46.77 5.91 10.64
N TYR A 95 -46.56 6.44 11.86
CA TYR A 95 -47.66 6.94 12.72
C TYR A 95 -48.43 8.12 12.12
N VAL A 96 -47.77 8.99 11.33
CA VAL A 96 -48.42 10.12 10.63
C VAL A 96 -49.20 9.67 9.38
N GLY A 97 -49.18 8.38 9.02
CA GLY A 97 -50.02 7.79 7.96
C GLY A 97 -49.60 8.14 6.53
N ASN A 98 -48.48 8.85 6.33
CA ASN A 98 -47.98 9.24 5.01
C ASN A 98 -47.17 8.10 4.36
N ILE A 99 -47.88 7.10 3.83
CA ILE A 99 -47.31 5.89 3.20
C ILE A 99 -46.26 6.24 2.13
N THR A 100 -46.51 7.27 1.31
CA THR A 100 -45.58 7.73 0.25
C THR A 100 -44.23 8.18 0.80
N ALA A 101 -44.21 8.87 1.95
CA ALA A 101 -42.97 9.31 2.58
C ALA A 101 -42.19 8.12 3.17
N GLY A 102 -42.88 7.15 3.77
CA GLY A 102 -42.27 5.91 4.26
C GLY A 102 -41.61 5.09 3.15
N PHE A 103 -42.28 4.93 2.01
CA PHE A 103 -41.71 4.25 0.83
C PHE A 103 -40.48 4.97 0.28
N ALA A 104 -40.48 6.30 0.21
CA ALA A 104 -39.32 7.07 -0.25
C ALA A 104 -38.12 6.93 0.71
N LEU A 105 -38.36 7.01 2.03
CA LEU A 105 -37.33 6.89 3.07
C LEU A 105 -36.67 5.51 3.12
N LEU A 106 -37.43 4.44 2.89
CA LEU A 106 -36.91 3.05 2.92
C LEU A 106 -36.39 2.59 1.55
N GLY A 107 -37.00 3.01 0.45
CA GLY A 107 -36.62 2.57 -0.90
C GLY A 107 -35.25 3.08 -1.36
N PHE A 108 -34.94 4.36 -1.09
CA PHE A 108 -33.68 4.99 -1.49
C PHE A 108 -32.42 4.30 -0.90
N PRO A 109 -32.30 4.04 0.42
CA PRO A 109 -31.14 3.35 0.97
C PRO A 109 -31.01 1.90 0.49
N VAL A 110 -32.12 1.19 0.24
CA VAL A 110 -32.10 -0.18 -0.30
C VAL A 110 -31.54 -0.20 -1.74
N LEU A 111 -32.01 0.70 -2.62
CA LEU A 111 -31.45 0.83 -3.98
C LEU A 111 -29.96 1.21 -3.94
N SER A 112 -29.56 2.14 -3.06
CA SER A 112 -28.17 2.55 -2.89
C SER A 112 -27.27 1.39 -2.44
N LEU A 113 -27.78 0.52 -1.56
CA LEU A 113 -27.06 -0.67 -1.09
C LEU A 113 -26.87 -1.69 -2.23
N ILE A 114 -27.92 -1.98 -2.99
CA ILE A 114 -27.88 -2.88 -4.16
C ILE A 114 -26.88 -2.37 -5.20
N GLY A 115 -26.91 -1.07 -5.52
CA GLY A 115 -25.97 -0.46 -6.48
C GLY A 115 -24.50 -0.58 -6.04
N LYS A 116 -24.21 -0.43 -4.74
CA LYS A 116 -22.85 -0.63 -4.20
C LYS A 116 -22.39 -2.09 -4.26
N PHE A 117 -23.28 -3.06 -4.03
CA PHE A 117 -22.94 -4.47 -4.21
C PHE A 117 -22.71 -4.85 -5.66
N LEU A 118 -23.50 -4.30 -6.60
CA LEU A 118 -23.35 -4.56 -8.03
C LEU A 118 -21.99 -4.06 -8.57
N HIS A 119 -21.58 -2.84 -8.20
CA HIS A 119 -20.30 -2.26 -8.64
C HIS A 119 -19.09 -2.98 -8.01
N LYS A 120 -19.22 -3.56 -6.81
CA LYS A 120 -18.14 -4.30 -6.14
C LYS A 120 -18.00 -5.77 -6.59
N ALA A 121 -18.82 -6.21 -7.56
CA ALA A 121 -18.83 -7.56 -8.11
C ALA A 121 -18.14 -7.68 -9.48
N GLN A 122 -17.50 -6.60 -9.95
CA GLN A 122 -16.63 -6.56 -11.13
C GLN A 122 -15.21 -6.19 -10.74
#